data_AF-A0A142B916-F1
#
_entry.id   AF-A0A142B916-F1
#
_cell.length_a   1.000
_cell.length_b   1.000
_cell.length_c   1.000
_cell.angle_alpha   90.00
_cell.angle_beta   90.00
_cell.angle_gamma   90.00
#
_symmetry.space_group_name_H-M   'P 1'
#
loop_
_entity.id
_entity.type
_entity.pdbx_description
1 polymer ?
#
loop_
_entity_poly.entity_id
_entity_poly.type
_entity_poly.pdbx_seq_one_letter_code
_entity_poly.pdbx_strand_id
1 'polypeptide(L)'
;MSSYHHGNLRQVLLMEARQQLHKSGAEKLSLRALARAVGVSQTAPYRHFSDKETLLVSLMTEGFAELDQCVASAEQSSESIDDELVHAGLAFVAFASANPELYKLMFGPLLAKKEDYPQLKEKALGSLGRLQGIISRKLQSTDQELIWQTTINATALVHGHASMSIDGMPACNRQTGEPIDLHKALKAFADGINA
;
A
#
# COMPACT_ATOMS: atom_id res chain seq x y z
N MET A 1 2.15 35.74 10.55
CA MET A 1 3.14 34.89 11.24
C MET A 1 2.40 33.68 11.76
N SER A 2 2.51 32.55 11.07
CA SER A 2 1.68 31.36 11.35
C SER A 2 2.28 30.58 12.51
N SER A 3 1.41 30.23 13.46
CA SER A 3 1.71 29.51 14.69
C SER A 3 2.47 28.20 14.38
N TYR A 4 3.73 28.15 14.80
CA TYR A 4 4.46 26.90 14.90
C TYR A 4 3.72 25.97 15.86
N HIS A 5 3.07 24.93 15.34
CA HIS A 5 2.64 23.79 16.15
C HIS A 5 3.88 22.97 16.56
N HIS A 6 4.69 23.52 17.47
CA HIS A 6 5.88 22.86 18.02
C HIS A 6 5.58 21.48 18.64
N GLY A 7 4.32 21.18 18.96
CA GLY A 7 3.90 19.89 19.52
C GLY A 7 3.85 18.73 18.51
N ASN A 8 3.92 18.97 17.20
CA ASN A 8 3.77 17.90 16.21
C ASN A 8 4.78 17.93 15.05
N LEU A 9 6.04 18.29 15.35
CA LEU A 9 7.11 18.32 14.33
C LEU A 9 7.26 16.97 13.60
N ARG A 10 7.07 15.84 14.30
CA ARG A 10 7.12 14.50 13.67
C ARG A 10 6.11 14.37 12.52
N GLN A 11 4.84 14.73 12.74
CA GLN A 11 3.82 14.63 11.69
C GLN A 11 4.05 15.66 10.58
N VAL A 12 4.49 16.88 10.91
CA VAL A 12 4.82 17.89 9.88
C VAL A 12 5.95 17.39 8.98
N LEU A 13 6.98 16.76 9.55
CA LEU A 13 8.07 16.15 8.78
C LEU A 13 7.58 14.98 7.91
N LEU A 14 6.64 14.16 8.40
CA LEU A 14 6.08 13.04 7.62
C LEU A 14 5.19 13.53 6.47
N MET A 15 4.34 14.53 6.71
CA MET A 15 3.56 15.17 5.66
C MET A 15 4.46 15.75 4.57
N GLU A 16 5.51 16.49 4.95
CA GLU A 16 6.47 17.04 3.99
C GLU A 16 7.22 15.92 3.26
N ALA A 17 7.64 14.87 3.96
CA ALA A 17 8.30 13.72 3.36
C ALA A 17 7.37 12.99 2.37
N ARG A 18 6.08 12.87 2.67
CA ARG A 18 5.09 12.29 1.75
C ARG A 18 4.91 13.13 0.49
N GLN A 19 4.92 14.46 0.62
CA GLN A 19 4.89 15.36 -0.54
C GLN A 19 6.16 15.23 -1.39
N GLN A 20 7.35 15.18 -0.77
CA GLN A 20 8.61 15.02 -1.49
C GLN A 20 8.74 13.64 -2.14
N LEU A 21 8.25 12.58 -1.47
CA LEU A 21 8.16 11.23 -2.00
C LEU A 21 7.35 11.22 -3.29
N HIS A 22 6.14 11.80 -3.27
CA HIS A 22 5.28 11.87 -4.45
C HIS A 22 5.93 12.60 -5.63
N LYS A 23 6.68 13.68 -5.36
CA LYS A 23 7.30 14.50 -6.41
C LYS A 23 8.58 13.89 -6.99
N SER A 24 9.34 13.16 -6.18
CA SER A 24 10.77 12.93 -6.48
C SER A 24 11.31 11.55 -6.08
N GLY A 25 10.46 10.70 -5.50
CA GLY A 25 10.82 9.34 -5.10
C GLY A 25 11.64 9.26 -3.81
N ALA A 26 11.74 8.06 -3.25
CA ALA A 26 12.36 7.82 -1.95
C ALA A 26 13.88 8.08 -1.94
N GLU A 27 14.55 7.95 -3.09
CA GLU A 27 15.99 8.18 -3.21
C GLU A 27 16.38 9.62 -2.85
N LYS A 28 15.54 10.59 -3.22
CA LYS A 28 15.82 12.03 -3.01
C LYS A 28 15.43 12.53 -1.62
N LEU A 29 14.79 11.72 -0.79
CA LEU A 29 14.42 12.10 0.57
C LEU A 29 15.65 12.29 1.46
N SER A 30 15.64 13.38 2.25
CA SER A 30 16.71 13.73 3.18
C SER A 30 16.16 14.48 4.39
N LEU A 31 16.51 14.07 5.61
CA LEU A 31 16.13 14.77 6.84
C LEU A 31 16.57 16.24 6.84
N ARG A 32 17.73 16.56 6.27
CA ARG A 32 18.21 17.96 6.16
C ARG A 32 17.38 18.77 5.17
N ALA A 33 16.92 18.16 4.07
CA ALA A 33 16.03 18.81 3.11
C ALA A 33 14.65 19.07 3.73
N LEU A 34 14.11 18.11 4.48
CA LEU A 34 12.87 18.24 5.23
C LEU A 34 12.95 19.35 6.29
N ALA A 35 14.04 19.42 7.07
CA ALA A 35 14.24 20.50 8.03
C ALA A 35 14.17 21.88 7.38
N ARG A 36 14.84 22.05 6.23
CA ARG A 36 14.82 23.30 5.47
C ARG A 36 13.43 23.63 4.93
N ALA A 37 12.72 22.65 4.39
CA ALA A 37 11.38 22.83 3.84
C ALA A 37 10.37 23.23 4.93
N VAL A 38 10.48 22.64 6.13
CA VAL A 38 9.60 22.91 7.27
C VAL A 38 10.04 24.16 8.08
N GLY A 39 11.23 24.71 7.80
CA GLY A 39 11.74 25.93 8.47
C GLY A 39 12.35 25.70 9.85
N VAL A 40 12.72 24.47 10.20
CA VAL A 40 13.32 24.12 11.49
C VAL A 40 14.85 23.97 11.39
N SER A 41 15.53 23.90 12.55
CA SER A 41 16.98 23.64 12.57
C SER A 41 17.31 22.28 11.94
N GLN A 42 18.49 22.16 11.33
CA GLN A 42 18.92 20.91 10.68
C GLN A 42 18.99 19.71 11.63
N THR A 43 19.15 19.96 12.93
CA THR A 43 19.21 18.92 13.96
C THR A 43 17.84 18.51 14.50
N ALA A 44 16.78 19.29 14.24
CA ALA A 44 15.45 19.03 14.79
C ALA A 44 14.83 17.70 14.34
N PRO A 45 14.91 17.27 13.05
CA PRO A 45 14.36 15.98 12.62
C PRO A 45 15.00 14.78 13.30
N TYR A 46 16.28 14.88 13.67
CA TYR A 46 17.04 13.78 14.29
C TYR A 46 16.52 13.38 15.68
N ARG A 47 15.69 14.23 16.31
CA ARG A 47 14.98 13.88 17.55
C ARG A 47 13.80 12.94 17.32
N HIS A 48 13.35 12.77 16.08
CA HIS A 48 12.20 11.97 15.70
C HIS A 48 12.56 10.81 14.76
N PHE A 49 13.58 11.00 13.92
CA PHE A 49 14.08 10.00 12.98
C PHE A 49 15.60 9.97 13.09
N SER A 50 16.20 8.89 13.59
CA SER A 50 17.65 8.77 13.75
C SER A 50 18.40 8.91 12.43
N ASP A 51 17.77 8.46 11.34
CA ASP A 51 18.33 8.37 10.00
C ASP A 51 17.22 8.39 8.94
N LYS A 52 17.64 8.32 7.67
CA LYS A 52 16.72 8.22 6.52
C LYS A 52 15.89 6.94 6.59
N GLU A 53 16.45 5.84 7.07
CA GLU A 53 15.77 4.55 7.13
C GLU A 53 14.55 4.61 8.06
N THR A 54 14.70 5.18 9.25
CA THR A 54 13.62 5.37 10.24
C THR A 54 12.48 6.24 9.69
N LEU A 55 12.81 7.24 8.85
CA LEU A 55 11.81 8.02 8.13
C LEU A 55 11.06 7.16 7.10
N LEU A 56 11.79 6.38 6.28
CA LEU A 56 11.18 5.49 5.28
C LEU A 56 10.28 4.43 5.93
N VAL A 57 10.72 3.83 7.04
CA VAL A 57 9.93 2.90 7.87
C VAL A 57 8.65 3.55 8.34
N SER A 58 8.71 4.80 8.80
CA SER A 58 7.52 5.54 9.24
C SER A 58 6.55 5.80 8.08
N LEU A 59 7.06 6.21 6.90
CA LEU A 59 6.24 6.41 5.70
C LEU A 59 5.57 5.11 5.22
N MET A 60 6.29 3.99 5.23
CA MET A 60 5.70 2.70 4.88
C MET A 60 4.66 2.25 5.90
N THR A 61 4.92 2.44 7.19
CA THR A 61 3.96 2.10 8.25
C THR A 61 2.65 2.84 8.07
N GLU A 62 2.69 4.16 7.79
CA GLU A 62 1.50 4.96 7.47
C GLU A 62 0.86 4.50 6.16
N GLY A 63 1.65 4.24 5.11
CA GLY A 63 1.14 3.74 3.84
C GLY A 63 0.43 2.39 3.92
N PHE A 64 0.94 1.44 4.70
CA PHE A 64 0.27 0.16 4.92
C PHE A 64 -1.01 0.31 5.74
N ALA A 65 -1.03 1.20 6.73
CA ALA A 65 -2.24 1.50 7.49
C ALA A 65 -3.32 2.16 6.61
N GLU A 66 -2.93 3.10 5.74
CA GLU A 66 -3.83 3.71 4.74
C GLU A 66 -4.39 2.66 3.78
N LEU A 67 -3.54 1.80 3.21
CA LEU A 67 -3.97 0.72 2.33
C LEU A 67 -4.97 -0.22 3.00
N ASP A 68 -4.64 -0.67 4.22
CA ASP A 68 -5.51 -1.54 5.00
C ASP A 68 -6.88 -0.89 5.26
N GLN A 69 -6.91 0.41 5.57
CA GLN A 69 -8.15 1.15 5.73
C GLN A 69 -8.96 1.26 4.44
N CYS A 70 -8.31 1.51 3.28
CA CYS A 70 -8.96 1.53 1.98
C CYS A 70 -9.63 0.17 1.67
N VAL A 71 -8.91 -0.94 1.88
CA VAL A 71 -9.43 -2.29 1.67
C VAL A 71 -10.58 -2.60 2.65
N ALA A 72 -10.41 -2.27 3.93
CA ALA A 72 -11.45 -2.50 4.94
C ALA A 72 -12.75 -1.72 4.65
N SER A 73 -12.63 -0.49 4.16
CA SER A 73 -13.79 0.33 3.80
C SER A 73 -14.53 -0.26 2.59
N ALA A 74 -13.79 -0.80 1.62
CA ALA A 74 -14.35 -1.45 0.44
C ALA A 74 -15.10 -2.76 0.81
N GLU A 75 -14.51 -3.57 1.69
CA GLU A 75 -15.15 -4.76 2.27
C GLU A 75 -16.47 -4.40 2.97
N GLN A 76 -16.47 -3.39 3.85
CA GLN A 76 -17.68 -2.97 4.59
C GLN A 76 -18.82 -2.48 3.69
N SER A 77 -18.51 -1.97 2.49
CA SER A 77 -19.51 -1.53 1.52
C SER A 77 -20.02 -2.64 0.60
N SER A 78 -19.54 -3.87 0.74
CA SER A 78 -19.87 -4.99 -0.15
C SER A 78 -21.14 -5.73 0.28
N GLU A 79 -21.91 -6.21 -0.69
CA GLU A 79 -23.19 -6.90 -0.44
C GLU A 79 -23.04 -8.43 -0.37
N SER A 80 -21.93 -8.97 -0.88
CA SER A 80 -21.63 -10.41 -0.91
C SER A 80 -20.14 -10.68 -0.75
N ILE A 81 -19.77 -11.92 -0.41
CA ILE A 81 -18.36 -12.35 -0.31
C ILE A 81 -17.62 -12.21 -1.65
N ASP A 82 -18.31 -12.38 -2.77
CA ASP A 82 -17.74 -12.17 -4.10
C ASP A 82 -17.40 -10.70 -4.32
N ASP A 83 -18.32 -9.80 -3.92
CA ASP A 83 -18.11 -8.36 -4.00
C ASP A 83 -17.00 -7.91 -3.05
N GLU A 84 -16.88 -8.49 -1.85
CA GLU A 84 -15.79 -8.19 -0.92
C GLU A 84 -14.42 -8.41 -1.57
N LEU A 85 -14.23 -9.56 -2.23
CA LEU A 85 -12.97 -9.88 -2.90
C LEU A 85 -12.68 -8.93 -4.08
N VAL A 86 -13.70 -8.64 -4.89
CA VAL A 86 -13.57 -7.72 -6.04
C VAL A 86 -13.28 -6.30 -5.57
N HIS A 87 -14.05 -5.78 -4.63
CA HIS A 87 -13.89 -4.43 -4.09
C HIS A 87 -12.57 -4.25 -3.34
N ALA A 88 -12.11 -5.27 -2.59
CA ALA A 88 -10.78 -5.27 -1.99
C ALA A 88 -9.68 -5.12 -3.05
N GLY A 89 -9.75 -5.88 -4.14
CA GLY A 89 -8.79 -5.80 -5.24
C GLY A 89 -8.82 -4.45 -5.97
N LEU A 90 -10.01 -3.91 -6.22
CA LEU A 90 -10.16 -2.57 -6.81
C LEU A 90 -9.59 -1.48 -5.91
N ALA A 91 -9.88 -1.53 -4.61
CA ALA A 91 -9.35 -0.57 -3.63
C ALA A 91 -7.82 -0.62 -3.55
N PHE A 92 -7.22 -1.82 -3.60
CA PHE A 92 -5.78 -1.98 -3.65
C PHE A 92 -5.17 -1.30 -4.89
N VAL A 93 -5.68 -1.61 -6.08
CA VAL A 93 -5.11 -1.07 -7.33
C VAL A 93 -5.35 0.45 -7.43
N ALA A 94 -6.48 0.94 -6.95
CA ALA A 94 -6.77 2.37 -6.87
C ALA A 94 -5.79 3.09 -5.92
N PHE A 95 -5.55 2.54 -4.73
CA PHE A 95 -4.55 3.07 -3.79
C PHE A 95 -3.16 3.13 -4.41
N ALA A 96 -2.72 2.03 -5.03
CA ALA A 96 -1.41 1.94 -5.65
C ALA A 96 -1.25 2.96 -6.80
N SER A 97 -2.27 3.08 -7.65
CA SER A 97 -2.28 4.02 -8.78
C SER A 97 -2.29 5.49 -8.32
N ALA A 98 -2.98 5.79 -7.22
CA ALA A 98 -2.97 7.13 -6.62
C ALA A 98 -1.65 7.46 -5.91
N ASN A 99 -0.88 6.45 -5.50
CA ASN A 99 0.32 6.60 -4.68
C ASN A 99 1.54 5.83 -5.25
N PRO A 100 1.95 6.05 -6.52
CA PRO A 100 2.93 5.20 -7.20
C PRO A 100 4.29 5.12 -6.49
N GLU A 101 4.82 6.26 -6.03
CA GLU A 101 6.13 6.30 -5.33
C GLU A 101 6.06 5.71 -3.92
N LEU A 102 4.91 5.80 -3.25
CA LEU A 102 4.71 5.11 -1.98
C LEU A 102 4.56 3.60 -2.19
N TYR A 103 3.81 3.17 -3.20
CA TYR A 103 3.70 1.77 -3.56
C TYR A 103 5.08 1.16 -3.83
N LYS A 104 5.91 1.84 -4.63
CA LYS A 104 7.30 1.43 -4.89
C LYS A 104 8.13 1.37 -3.60
N LEU A 105 7.93 2.30 -2.67
CA LEU A 105 8.60 2.27 -1.37
C LEU A 105 8.13 1.07 -0.52
N MET A 106 6.82 0.83 -0.43
CA MET A 106 6.21 -0.22 0.40
C MET A 106 6.52 -1.63 -0.09
N PHE A 107 6.56 -1.85 -1.41
CA PHE A 107 6.69 -3.18 -2.01
C PHE A 107 8.01 -3.39 -2.77
N GLY A 108 8.80 -2.33 -2.96
CA GLY A 108 10.11 -2.41 -3.61
C GLY A 108 11.25 -2.87 -2.69
N PRO A 109 12.47 -2.99 -3.24
CA PRO A 109 13.63 -3.56 -2.57
C PRO A 109 14.34 -2.58 -1.62
N LEU A 110 13.95 -1.31 -1.60
CA LEU A 110 14.68 -0.23 -0.92
C LEU A 110 14.82 -0.47 0.60
N LEU A 111 13.90 -1.23 1.20
CA LEU A 111 14.03 -1.69 2.58
C LEU A 111 13.99 -3.23 2.62
N ALA A 112 15.17 -3.82 2.54
CA ALA A 112 15.35 -5.28 2.49
C ALA A 112 15.17 -5.99 3.84
N LYS A 113 14.96 -5.26 4.94
CA LYS A 113 14.85 -5.80 6.30
C LYS A 113 13.60 -5.32 7.03
N LYS A 114 12.42 -5.51 6.43
CA LYS A 114 11.15 -5.11 7.06
C LYS A 114 10.90 -5.91 8.34
N GLU A 115 11.50 -7.08 8.46
CA GLU A 115 11.41 -7.96 9.62
C GLU A 115 12.03 -7.35 10.89
N ASP A 116 12.98 -6.42 10.74
CA ASP A 116 13.64 -5.72 11.85
C ASP A 116 12.73 -4.66 12.50
N TYR A 117 11.57 -4.37 11.89
CA TYR A 117 10.63 -3.34 12.31
C TYR A 117 9.24 -3.92 12.65
N PRO A 118 8.99 -4.32 13.91
CA PRO A 118 7.75 -5.03 14.29
C PRO A 118 6.45 -4.31 13.92
N GLN A 119 6.39 -2.98 14.12
CA GLN A 119 5.20 -2.19 13.78
C GLN A 119 4.97 -2.14 12.27
N LEU A 120 6.04 -2.01 11.47
CA LEU A 120 5.94 -2.06 10.01
C LEU A 120 5.46 -3.44 9.55
N LYS A 121 6.02 -4.51 10.12
CA LYS A 121 5.61 -5.89 9.83
C LYS A 121 4.13 -6.11 10.13
N GLU A 122 3.66 -5.67 11.30
CA GLU A 122 2.24 -5.75 11.67
C GLU A 122 1.34 -5.06 10.64
N LYS A 123 1.66 -3.81 10.27
CA LYS A 123 0.85 -3.06 9.28
C LYS A 123 0.93 -3.68 7.89
N ALA A 124 2.10 -4.14 7.47
CA ALA A 124 2.28 -4.80 6.17
C ALA A 124 1.44 -6.08 6.03
N LEU A 125 1.19 -6.78 7.13
CA LEU A 125 0.37 -7.99 7.15
C LEU A 125 -1.14 -7.70 7.26
N GLY A 126 -1.56 -6.48 7.58
CA GLY A 126 -2.96 -6.12 7.82
C GLY A 126 -3.88 -6.44 6.64
N SER A 127 -3.60 -5.84 5.47
CA SER A 127 -4.41 -6.04 4.26
C SER A 127 -4.34 -7.48 3.74
N LEU A 128 -3.20 -8.15 3.92
CA LEU A 128 -3.02 -9.56 3.54
C LEU A 128 -3.86 -10.50 4.42
N GLY A 129 -3.85 -10.28 5.74
CA GLY A 129 -4.67 -11.06 6.67
C GLY A 129 -6.16 -10.84 6.43
N ARG A 130 -6.56 -9.63 6.05
CA ARG A 130 -7.94 -9.30 5.67
C ARG A 130 -8.39 -10.09 4.43
N LEU A 131 -7.56 -10.07 3.38
CA LEU A 131 -7.76 -10.87 2.17
C LEU A 131 -7.82 -12.38 2.46
N GLN A 132 -6.93 -12.88 3.32
CA GLN A 132 -6.94 -14.27 3.77
C GLN A 132 -8.27 -14.65 4.47
N GLY A 133 -8.83 -13.73 5.27
CA GLY A 133 -10.13 -13.89 5.90
C GLY A 133 -11.29 -13.96 4.90
N ILE A 134 -11.30 -13.14 3.86
CA ILE A 134 -12.28 -13.20 2.77
C ILE A 134 -12.18 -14.55 2.06
N ILE A 135 -10.96 -14.98 1.71
CA ILE A 135 -10.71 -16.22 0.98
C ILE A 135 -11.09 -17.46 1.80
N SER A 136 -10.78 -17.49 3.10
CA SER A 136 -11.20 -18.58 3.98
C SER A 136 -12.72 -18.71 4.04
N ARG A 137 -13.45 -17.58 4.16
CA ARG A 137 -14.92 -17.57 4.14
C ARG A 137 -15.48 -18.03 2.80
N LYS A 138 -14.89 -17.57 1.69
CA LYS A 138 -15.32 -17.93 0.34
C LYS A 138 -15.13 -19.42 0.03
N LEU A 139 -13.98 -19.98 0.39
CA LEU A 139 -13.67 -21.41 0.22
C LEU A 139 -14.45 -22.32 1.17
N GLN A 140 -15.02 -21.78 2.26
CA GLN A 140 -15.64 -22.56 3.34
C GLN A 140 -14.72 -23.69 3.86
N SER A 141 -13.41 -23.45 3.82
CA SER A 141 -12.37 -24.43 4.13
C SER A 141 -11.55 -23.99 5.34
N THR A 142 -11.00 -24.97 6.04
CA THR A 142 -10.02 -24.77 7.12
C THR A 142 -8.61 -25.20 6.70
N ASP A 143 -8.44 -25.69 5.48
CA ASP A 143 -7.15 -26.06 4.90
C ASP A 143 -6.28 -24.79 4.73
N GLN A 144 -5.30 -24.66 5.64
CA GLN A 144 -4.44 -23.48 5.69
C GLN A 144 -3.57 -23.33 4.44
N GLU A 145 -3.17 -24.42 3.81
CA GLU A 145 -2.32 -24.37 2.61
C GLU A 145 -3.14 -23.89 1.42
N LEU A 146 -4.35 -24.44 1.23
CA LEU A 146 -5.27 -23.99 0.18
C LEU A 146 -5.62 -22.50 0.32
N ILE A 147 -5.95 -22.06 1.53
CA ILE A 147 -6.26 -20.67 1.84
C ILE A 147 -5.06 -19.77 1.52
N TRP A 148 -3.87 -20.16 1.97
CA TRP A 148 -2.66 -19.39 1.75
C TRP A 148 -2.29 -19.29 0.26
N GLN A 149 -2.31 -20.40 -0.47
CA GLN A 149 -2.05 -20.42 -1.92
C GLN A 149 -3.03 -19.51 -2.67
N THR A 150 -4.31 -19.60 -2.35
CA THR A 150 -5.35 -18.75 -2.97
C THR A 150 -5.14 -17.27 -2.62
N THR A 151 -4.73 -16.97 -1.38
CA THR A 151 -4.40 -15.62 -0.92
C THR A 151 -3.21 -15.03 -1.67
N ILE A 152 -2.15 -15.81 -1.86
CA ILE A 152 -0.98 -15.37 -2.61
C ILE A 152 -1.30 -15.19 -4.10
N ASN A 153 -2.12 -16.06 -4.70
CA ASN A 153 -2.57 -15.89 -6.09
C ASN A 153 -3.40 -14.61 -6.28
N ALA A 154 -4.33 -14.33 -5.36
CA ALA A 154 -5.11 -13.09 -5.36
C ALA A 154 -4.22 -11.84 -5.20
N THR A 155 -3.25 -11.93 -4.28
CA THR A 155 -2.25 -10.88 -4.04
C THR A 155 -1.40 -10.62 -5.29
N ALA A 156 -0.90 -11.68 -5.94
CA ALA A 156 -0.10 -11.58 -7.15
C ALA A 156 -0.88 -10.91 -8.30
N LEU A 157 -2.17 -11.23 -8.45
CA LEU A 157 -3.04 -10.62 -9.46
C LEU A 157 -3.12 -9.10 -9.29
N VAL A 158 -3.44 -8.62 -8.08
CA VAL A 158 -3.59 -7.17 -7.83
C VAL A 158 -2.25 -6.43 -7.90
N HIS A 159 -1.15 -7.05 -7.47
CA HIS A 159 0.19 -6.49 -7.62
C HIS A 159 0.61 -6.39 -9.09
N GLY A 160 0.29 -7.40 -9.90
CA GLY A 160 0.55 -7.37 -11.34
C GLY A 160 -0.17 -6.19 -11.99
N HIS A 161 -1.47 -6.04 -11.75
CA HIS A 161 -2.25 -4.90 -12.27
C HIS A 161 -1.74 -3.55 -11.78
N ALA A 162 -1.40 -3.43 -10.49
CA ALA A 162 -0.85 -2.21 -9.93
C ALA A 162 0.51 -1.84 -10.56
N SER A 163 1.46 -2.78 -10.64
CA SER A 163 2.78 -2.52 -11.23
C SER A 163 2.65 -2.14 -12.70
N MET A 164 1.89 -2.90 -13.48
CA MET A 164 1.65 -2.61 -14.90
C MET A 164 1.07 -1.20 -15.11
N SER A 165 0.09 -0.80 -14.30
CA SER A 165 -0.48 0.55 -14.32
C SER A 165 0.57 1.63 -14.00
N ILE A 166 1.32 1.45 -12.91
CA ILE A 166 2.35 2.38 -12.43
C ILE A 166 3.49 2.54 -13.43
N ASP A 167 3.87 1.48 -14.12
CA ASP A 167 4.96 1.46 -15.09
C ASP A 167 4.54 1.98 -16.48
N GLY A 168 3.30 2.47 -16.63
CA GLY A 168 2.77 2.99 -17.89
C GLY A 168 2.53 1.90 -18.94
N MET A 169 2.45 0.64 -18.51
CA MET A 169 2.18 -0.54 -19.32
C MET A 169 0.89 -1.21 -18.87
N PRO A 170 -0.26 -0.50 -18.85
CA PRO A 170 -1.51 -1.10 -18.41
C PRO A 170 -1.82 -2.32 -19.28
N ALA A 171 -2.34 -3.38 -18.66
CA ALA A 171 -2.79 -4.53 -19.42
C ALA A 171 -3.92 -4.08 -20.36
N CYS A 172 -3.76 -4.33 -21.66
CA CYS A 172 -4.71 -3.94 -22.69
C CYS A 172 -5.29 -5.16 -23.42
N ASN A 173 -6.53 -5.01 -23.90
CA ASN A 173 -7.12 -5.93 -24.84
C ASN A 173 -6.30 -5.93 -26.14
N ARG A 174 -5.89 -7.11 -26.62
CA ARG A 174 -5.03 -7.25 -27.81
C ARG A 174 -5.71 -6.82 -29.11
N GLN A 175 -7.03 -6.86 -29.18
CA GLN A 175 -7.79 -6.52 -30.38
C GLN A 175 -8.19 -5.04 -30.40
N THR A 176 -8.66 -4.50 -29.26
CA THR A 176 -9.15 -3.11 -29.19
C THR A 176 -8.09 -2.11 -28.74
N GLY A 177 -7.03 -2.57 -28.06
CA GLY A 177 -6.02 -1.71 -27.44
C GLY A 177 -6.48 -1.02 -26.15
N GLU A 178 -7.74 -1.17 -25.77
CA GLU A 178 -8.30 -0.56 -24.57
C GLU A 178 -7.77 -1.24 -23.29
N PRO A 179 -7.64 -0.50 -22.18
CA PRO A 179 -7.30 -1.10 -20.88
C PRO A 179 -8.25 -2.25 -20.51
N ILE A 180 -7.70 -3.31 -19.92
CA ILE A 180 -8.50 -4.40 -19.39
C ILE A 180 -9.43 -3.86 -18.30
N ASP A 181 -10.68 -4.31 -18.36
CA ASP A 181 -11.67 -4.10 -17.32
C ASP A 181 -11.27 -4.85 -16.05
N LEU A 182 -10.63 -4.14 -15.12
CA LEU A 182 -10.12 -4.71 -13.88
C LEU A 182 -11.23 -5.34 -13.04
N HIS A 183 -12.43 -4.75 -13.03
CA HIS A 183 -13.58 -5.32 -12.31
C HIS A 183 -13.92 -6.70 -12.89
N LYS A 184 -14.01 -6.84 -14.21
CA LYS A 184 -14.24 -8.15 -14.86
C LYS A 184 -13.14 -9.16 -14.58
N ALA A 185 -11.87 -8.73 -14.60
CA ALA A 185 -10.73 -9.61 -14.30
C ALA A 185 -10.79 -10.15 -12.86
N LEU A 186 -11.07 -9.28 -11.89
CA LEU A 186 -11.21 -9.65 -10.48
C LEU A 186 -12.44 -10.54 -10.26
N LYS A 187 -13.57 -10.23 -10.90
CA LYS A 187 -14.78 -11.07 -10.81
C LYS A 187 -14.54 -12.47 -11.36
N ALA A 188 -13.87 -12.58 -12.51
CA ALA A 188 -13.53 -13.89 -13.09
C ALA A 188 -12.61 -14.70 -12.17
N PHE A 189 -11.65 -14.05 -11.50
CA PHE A 189 -10.81 -14.70 -10.50
C PHE A 189 -11.63 -15.15 -9.28
N ALA A 190 -12.50 -14.27 -8.75
CA ALA A 190 -13.40 -14.60 -7.65
C ALA A 190 -14.31 -15.80 -7.99
N ASP A 191 -14.87 -15.84 -9.19
CA ASP A 191 -15.73 -16.95 -9.64
C ASP A 191 -14.98 -18.27 -9.80
N GLY A 192 -13.66 -18.21 -10.04
CA GLY A 192 -12.80 -19.38 -10.12
C GLY A 192 -12.47 -20.01 -8.76
N ILE A 193 -12.63 -19.28 -7.66
CA ILE A 193 -12.45 -19.80 -6.31
C ILE A 193 -13.71 -20.56 -5.92
N ASN A 194 -13.64 -21.89 -6.03
CA ASN A 194 -14.70 -22.82 -5.65
C ASN A 194 -14.33 -23.52 -4.34
N ALA A 195 -15.33 -23.75 -3.49
CA ALA A 195 -15.24 -24.57 -2.29
C ALA A 195 -15.12 -26.06 -2.63
#